data_AF-A0A661A0T9-F1
#
_entry.id   AF-A0A661A0T9-F1
#
_cell.length_a   1.000
_cell.length_b   1.000
_cell.length_c   1.000
_cell.angle_alpha   90.00
_cell.angle_beta   90.00
_cell.angle_gamma   90.00
#
_symmetry.space_group_name_H-M   'P 1'
#
loop_
_entity.id
_entity.type
_entity.pdbx_description
1 polymer ?
#
loop_
_entity_poly.entity_id
_entity_poly.type
_entity_poly.pdbx_seq_one_letter_code
_entity_poly.pdbx_strand_id
1 'polypeptide(L)'
;MRRSVLILLAIAFIASTAVPAFAEHGYVGVDGCKMCHKKEATGDQYGKWSAGPHAGAYATLATDAAKEAAAKAGVEGNPQEAAECLKCHVTAAGADAALLGKKYKLEDGVGCESCHGAGDEY
;
A
#
# COMPACT_ATOMS: atom_id res chain seq x y z
N MET A 1 37.89 28.69 20.49
CA MET A 1 36.77 28.46 21.44
C MET A 1 35.40 28.71 20.80
N ARG A 2 35.04 29.92 20.36
CA ARG A 2 33.72 30.22 19.74
C ARG A 2 33.39 29.39 18.49
N ARG A 3 34.37 29.16 17.59
CA ARG A 3 34.17 28.34 16.37
C ARG A 3 33.99 26.85 16.68
N SER A 4 34.74 26.32 17.64
CA SER A 4 34.65 24.92 18.05
C SER A 4 33.30 24.58 18.72
N VAL A 5 32.75 25.52 19.49
CA VAL A 5 31.42 25.39 20.11
C VAL A 5 30.30 25.42 19.06
N LEU A 6 30.42 26.28 18.04
CA LEU A 6 29.46 26.36 16.94
C LEU A 6 29.47 25.10 16.05
N ILE A 7 30.65 24.50 15.81
CA ILE A 7 30.77 23.25 15.05
C ILE A 7 30.18 22.08 15.84
N LEU A 8 30.43 22.00 17.14
CA LEU A 8 29.86 20.96 18.00
C LEU A 8 28.32 21.06 18.10
N LEU A 9 27.77 22.28 18.18
CA LEU A 9 26.32 22.49 18.16
C LEU A 9 25.69 22.12 16.81
N ALA A 10 26.35 22.39 15.69
CA ALA A 10 25.86 22.00 14.37
C ALA A 10 25.85 20.48 14.16
N ILE A 11 26.87 19.76 14.65
CA ILE A 11 26.94 18.29 14.59
C ILE A 11 25.86 17.64 15.48
N ALA A 12 25.64 18.19 16.68
CA ALA A 12 24.58 17.72 17.57
C ALA A 12 23.16 17.92 16.98
N PHE A 13 22.96 18.99 16.21
CA PHE A 13 21.70 19.25 15.53
C PHE A 13 21.43 18.26 14.38
N ILE A 14 22.46 17.90 13.60
CA ILE A 14 22.35 16.92 12.48
C ILE A 14 22.11 15.50 13.01
N ALA A 15 22.73 15.13 14.14
CA ALA A 15 22.52 13.81 14.74
C ALA A 15 21.09 13.63 15.29
N SER A 16 20.44 14.71 15.71
CA SER A 16 19.08 14.67 16.28
C SER A 16 17.96 14.53 15.23
N THR A 17 18.27 14.63 13.94
CA THR A 17 17.29 14.47 12.84
C THR A 17 17.31 13.08 12.19
N ALA A 18 18.21 12.19 12.63
CA ALA A 18 18.25 10.82 12.14
C ALA A 18 17.09 10.01 12.76
N VAL A 19 15.92 10.06 12.13
CA VAL A 19 14.83 9.13 12.41
C VAL A 19 15.28 7.75 11.91
N PRO A 20 15.36 6.72 12.75
CA PRO A 20 15.66 5.38 12.27
C PRO A 20 14.55 4.95 11.32
N ALA A 21 14.92 4.52 10.11
CA ALA A 21 14.00 3.85 9.22
C ALA A 21 13.58 2.54 9.88
N PHE A 22 12.32 2.44 10.32
CA PHE A 22 11.76 1.15 10.69
C PHE A 22 11.67 0.30 9.42
N ALA A 23 12.10 -0.97 9.51
CA ALA A 23 11.93 -1.90 8.40
C ALA A 23 10.43 -2.06 8.13
N GLU A 24 10.00 -1.68 6.92
CA GLU A 24 8.64 -1.96 6.49
C GLU A 24 8.49 -3.48 6.30
N HIS A 25 7.37 -4.02 6.75
CA HIS A 25 7.10 -5.46 6.61
C HIS A 25 6.62 -5.74 5.18
N GLY A 26 6.82 -6.97 4.71
CA GLY A 26 6.36 -7.41 3.40
C GLY A 26 4.84 -7.60 3.31
N TYR A 27 4.30 -7.37 2.12
CA TYR A 27 2.91 -7.66 1.78
C TYR A 27 2.79 -9.08 1.23
N VAL A 28 2.05 -9.95 1.92
CA VAL A 28 1.92 -11.37 1.53
C VAL A 28 0.89 -11.60 0.43
N GLY A 29 -0.07 -10.69 0.25
CA GLY A 29 -1.18 -10.83 -0.69
C GLY A 29 -2.38 -11.59 -0.13
N VAL A 30 -3.56 -11.36 -0.71
CA VAL A 30 -4.84 -11.83 -0.14
C VAL A 30 -4.95 -13.36 -0.13
N ASP A 31 -4.32 -14.04 -1.09
CA ASP A 31 -4.23 -15.50 -1.12
C ASP A 31 -3.53 -16.08 0.11
N GLY A 32 -2.65 -15.32 0.78
CA GLY A 32 -2.07 -15.69 2.07
C GLY A 32 -3.13 -15.75 3.17
N CYS A 33 -3.94 -14.69 3.28
CA CYS A 33 -5.00 -14.56 4.29
C CYS A 33 -6.13 -15.59 4.10
N LYS A 34 -6.49 -15.86 2.83
CA LYS A 34 -7.57 -16.78 2.42
C LYS A 34 -7.48 -18.17 3.05
N MET A 35 -6.28 -18.66 3.30
CA MET A 35 -6.06 -20.02 3.83
C MET A 35 -6.76 -20.24 5.18
N CYS A 36 -6.82 -19.20 6.02
CA CYS A 36 -7.42 -19.25 7.34
C CYS A 36 -8.73 -18.45 7.43
N HIS A 37 -8.87 -17.37 6.67
CA HIS A 37 -9.97 -16.40 6.79
C HIS A 37 -11.15 -16.62 5.83
N LYS A 38 -11.26 -17.82 5.23
CA LYS A 38 -12.41 -18.21 4.38
C LYS A 38 -13.45 -19.10 5.08
N LYS A 39 -13.24 -19.42 6.36
CA LYS A 39 -14.10 -20.36 7.09
C LYS A 39 -15.32 -19.61 7.63
N GLU A 40 -16.50 -20.22 7.54
CA GLU A 40 -17.72 -19.65 8.15
C GLU A 40 -17.57 -19.47 9.67
N ALA A 41 -16.89 -20.41 10.34
CA ALA A 41 -16.63 -20.35 11.78
C ALA A 41 -15.81 -19.12 12.20
N THR A 42 -14.99 -18.57 11.31
CA THR A 42 -14.27 -17.31 11.54
C THR A 42 -15.00 -16.12 10.96
N GLY A 43 -16.14 -16.30 10.28
CA GLY A 43 -16.96 -15.23 9.71
C GLY A 43 -16.75 -14.97 8.21
N ASP A 44 -16.03 -15.85 7.51
CA ASP A 44 -15.75 -15.79 6.06
C ASP A 44 -15.35 -14.38 5.58
N GLN A 45 -14.28 -13.83 6.19
CA GLN A 45 -13.78 -12.51 5.82
C GLN A 45 -13.36 -12.45 4.36
N TYR A 46 -12.69 -13.49 3.87
CA TYR A 46 -12.27 -13.57 2.48
C TYR A 46 -13.47 -13.52 1.54
N GLY A 47 -14.52 -14.33 1.77
CA GLY A 47 -15.70 -14.34 0.90
C GLY A 47 -16.41 -12.98 0.88
N LYS A 48 -16.56 -12.36 2.05
CA LYS A 48 -17.16 -11.01 2.18
C LYS A 48 -16.33 -9.93 1.49
N TRP A 49 -15.01 -9.96 1.65
CA TRP A 49 -14.11 -9.05 0.94
C TRP A 49 -14.19 -9.25 -0.58
N SER A 50 -14.14 -10.51 -1.03
CA SER A 50 -14.14 -10.87 -2.46
C SER A 50 -15.44 -10.47 -3.16
N ALA A 51 -16.56 -10.42 -2.45
CA ALA A 51 -17.84 -9.95 -2.95
C ALA A 51 -18.02 -8.42 -2.83
N GLY A 52 -17.11 -7.75 -2.12
CA GLY A 52 -17.16 -6.32 -1.84
C GLY A 52 -16.50 -5.47 -2.93
N PRO A 53 -16.75 -4.15 -2.92
CA PRO A 53 -16.20 -3.23 -3.92
C PRO A 53 -14.67 -3.13 -3.87
N HIS A 54 -14.07 -3.37 -2.70
CA HIS A 54 -12.62 -3.28 -2.51
C HIS A 54 -11.84 -4.31 -3.33
N ALA A 55 -12.35 -5.55 -3.45
CA ALA A 55 -11.73 -6.57 -4.32
C ALA A 55 -11.82 -6.19 -5.81
N GLY A 56 -12.80 -5.37 -6.21
CA GLY A 56 -12.97 -4.88 -7.58
C GLY A 56 -12.36 -3.49 -7.85
N ALA A 57 -11.62 -2.92 -6.88
CA ALA A 57 -11.18 -1.53 -6.95
C ALA A 57 -10.22 -1.28 -8.12
N TYR A 58 -9.25 -2.18 -8.35
CA TYR A 58 -8.32 -2.06 -9.49
C TYR A 58 -9.03 -2.20 -10.83
N ALA A 59 -9.96 -3.15 -10.95
CA ALA A 59 -10.74 -3.34 -12.17
C ALA A 59 -11.62 -2.13 -12.51
N THR A 60 -12.13 -1.42 -11.49
CA THR A 60 -12.93 -0.20 -11.67
C THR A 60 -12.17 0.88 -12.44
N LEU A 61 -10.84 0.95 -12.28
CA LEU A 61 -9.99 1.92 -12.98
C LEU A 61 -9.91 1.70 -14.50
N ALA A 62 -10.28 0.53 -15.01
CA ALA A 62 -10.35 0.26 -16.45
C ALA A 62 -11.61 0.84 -17.13
N THR A 63 -12.61 1.26 -16.34
CA THR A 63 -13.89 1.72 -16.86
C THR A 63 -13.80 3.09 -17.52
N ASP A 64 -14.70 3.37 -18.46
CA ASP A 64 -14.76 4.69 -19.12
C ASP A 64 -15.10 5.80 -18.12
N ALA A 65 -15.94 5.51 -17.12
CA ALA A 65 -16.21 6.42 -16.01
C ALA A 65 -14.94 6.79 -15.21
N ALA A 66 -14.03 5.84 -14.99
CA ALA A 66 -12.76 6.12 -14.32
C ALA A 66 -11.83 6.95 -15.21
N LYS A 67 -11.79 6.70 -16.52
CA LYS A 67 -11.02 7.53 -17.47
C LYS A 67 -11.54 8.97 -17.51
N GLU A 68 -12.86 9.16 -17.52
CA GLU A 68 -13.46 10.50 -17.42
C GLU A 68 -13.13 11.19 -16.10
N ALA A 69 -13.16 10.45 -14.99
CA ALA A 69 -12.81 10.98 -13.67
C ALA A 69 -11.34 11.39 -13.60
N ALA A 70 -10.43 10.59 -14.15
CA ALA A 70 -9.00 10.91 -14.24
C ALA A 70 -8.78 12.18 -15.07
N ALA A 71 -9.40 12.30 -16.24
CA ALA A 71 -9.31 13.50 -17.08
C ALA A 71 -9.83 14.76 -16.35
N LYS A 72 -10.95 14.67 -15.62
CA LYS A 72 -11.48 15.77 -14.80
C LYS A 72 -10.56 16.14 -13.63
N ALA A 73 -9.83 15.16 -13.09
CA ALA A 73 -8.85 15.36 -12.04
C ALA A 73 -7.48 15.85 -12.56
N GLY A 74 -7.32 16.01 -13.88
CA GLY A 74 -6.05 16.40 -14.49
C GLY A 74 -4.99 15.30 -14.50
N VAL A 75 -5.40 14.04 -14.34
CA VAL A 75 -4.53 12.86 -14.48
C VAL A 75 -4.55 12.42 -15.93
N GLU A 76 -3.38 12.45 -16.58
CA GLU A 76 -3.22 12.01 -17.96
C GLU A 76 -2.96 10.50 -18.03
N GLY A 77 -3.44 9.85 -19.10
CA GLY A 77 -3.16 8.44 -19.37
C GLY A 77 -4.16 7.46 -18.74
N ASN A 78 -3.70 6.21 -18.57
CA ASN A 78 -4.52 5.10 -18.07
C ASN A 78 -4.64 5.17 -16.53
N PRO A 79 -5.85 5.27 -15.95
CA PRO A 79 -6.02 5.29 -14.49
C PRO A 79 -5.48 4.03 -13.80
N GLN A 80 -5.41 2.88 -14.48
CA GLN A 80 -4.81 1.65 -13.94
C GLN A 80 -3.28 1.71 -13.81
N GLU A 81 -2.64 2.70 -14.41
CA GLU A 81 -1.18 2.90 -14.36
C GLU A 81 -0.81 4.18 -13.57
N ALA A 82 -1.78 5.07 -13.36
CA ALA A 82 -1.57 6.34 -12.67
C ALA A 82 -1.43 6.14 -11.15
N ALA A 83 -0.29 6.56 -10.59
CA ALA A 83 -0.01 6.47 -9.16
C ALA A 83 -1.07 7.20 -8.31
N GLU A 84 -1.61 8.30 -8.82
CA GLU A 84 -2.67 9.09 -8.20
C GLU A 84 -3.95 8.30 -7.97
N CYS A 85 -4.25 7.34 -8.85
CA CYS A 85 -5.40 6.44 -8.75
C CYS A 85 -5.04 5.18 -7.93
N LEU A 86 -3.87 4.59 -8.22
CA LEU A 86 -3.42 3.36 -7.57
C LEU A 86 -3.27 3.51 -6.06
N LYS A 87 -2.84 4.68 -5.55
CA LYS A 87 -2.69 4.94 -4.10
C LYS A 87 -3.91 4.57 -3.24
N CYS A 88 -5.12 4.54 -3.84
CA CYS A 88 -6.36 4.18 -3.15
C CYS A 88 -7.02 2.92 -3.70
N HIS A 89 -6.68 2.48 -4.91
CA HIS A 89 -7.35 1.38 -5.60
C HIS A 89 -6.57 0.06 -5.56
N VAL A 90 -5.31 0.08 -5.10
CA VAL A 90 -4.53 -1.13 -4.84
C VAL A 90 -3.85 -1.04 -3.48
N THR A 91 -3.67 -2.20 -2.86
CA THR A 91 -2.86 -2.35 -1.65
C THR A 91 -1.39 -2.17 -2.01
N ALA A 92 -0.58 -1.61 -1.11
CA ALA A 92 0.87 -1.44 -1.31
C ALA A 92 1.25 -0.61 -2.55
N ALA A 93 0.38 0.29 -3.00
CA ALA A 93 0.70 1.23 -4.07
C ALA A 93 1.94 2.08 -3.70
N GLY A 94 2.99 1.98 -4.51
CA GLY A 94 4.24 2.71 -4.28
C GLY A 94 5.18 2.09 -3.23
N ALA A 95 4.83 0.91 -2.66
CA ALA A 95 5.75 0.15 -1.84
C ALA A 95 6.95 -0.33 -2.68
N ASP A 96 8.10 -0.54 -2.03
CA ASP A 96 9.26 -1.16 -2.68
C ASP A 96 8.87 -2.55 -3.20
N ALA A 97 9.23 -2.87 -4.44
CA ALA A 97 8.95 -4.16 -5.05
C ALA A 97 9.55 -5.33 -4.24
N ALA A 98 10.63 -5.10 -3.49
CA ALA A 98 11.21 -6.09 -2.58
C ALA A 98 10.29 -6.46 -1.40
N LEU A 99 9.33 -5.59 -1.05
CA LEU A 99 8.32 -5.84 -0.02
C LEU A 99 7.10 -6.59 -0.58
N LEU A 100 6.97 -6.74 -1.90
CA LEU A 100 5.82 -7.42 -2.49
C LEU A 100 6.09 -8.93 -2.54
N GLY A 101 5.35 -9.67 -1.71
CA GLY A 101 5.44 -11.12 -1.64
C GLY A 101 4.99 -11.81 -2.94
N LYS A 102 5.41 -13.06 -3.15
CA LYS A 102 5.15 -13.82 -4.39
C LYS A 102 3.67 -13.99 -4.75
N LYS A 103 2.76 -13.83 -3.79
CA LYS A 103 1.31 -13.97 -3.99
C LYS A 103 0.59 -12.62 -4.06
N TYR A 104 1.30 -11.51 -3.88
CA TYR A 104 0.75 -10.18 -4.08
C TYR A 104 0.32 -9.99 -5.54
N LYS A 105 -0.83 -9.37 -5.73
CA LYS A 105 -1.44 -9.08 -7.04
C LYS A 105 -2.08 -7.70 -7.01
N LEU A 106 -1.82 -6.89 -8.04
CA LEU A 106 -2.51 -5.61 -8.21
C LEU A 106 -4.02 -5.83 -8.41
N GLU A 107 -4.38 -6.95 -9.03
CA GLU A 107 -5.76 -7.35 -9.34
C GLU A 107 -6.60 -7.63 -8.10
N ASP A 108 -5.98 -7.87 -6.93
CA ASP A 108 -6.70 -7.98 -5.66
C ASP A 108 -7.28 -6.62 -5.22
N GLY A 109 -6.87 -5.51 -5.85
CA GLY A 109 -7.35 -4.18 -5.51
C GLY A 109 -7.03 -3.80 -4.06
N VAL A 110 -8.03 -3.32 -3.33
CA VAL A 110 -7.91 -3.00 -1.90
C VAL A 110 -8.09 -4.31 -1.11
N GLY A 111 -6.98 -5.00 -0.87
CA GLY A 111 -6.87 -6.24 -0.13
C GLY A 111 -6.87 -6.06 1.39
N CYS A 112 -6.68 -7.17 2.09
CA CYS A 112 -6.72 -7.23 3.56
C CYS A 112 -5.70 -6.29 4.22
N GLU A 113 -4.51 -6.21 3.64
CA GLU A 113 -3.34 -5.54 4.21
C GLU A 113 -3.43 -4.00 4.11
N SER A 114 -4.36 -3.45 3.33
CA SER A 114 -4.68 -2.01 3.37
C SER A 114 -5.33 -1.57 4.68
N CYS A 115 -6.02 -2.48 5.38
CA CYS A 115 -6.65 -2.21 6.68
C CYS A 115 -5.92 -2.87 7.84
N HIS A 116 -5.31 -4.05 7.60
CA HIS A 116 -4.68 -4.87 8.64
C HIS A 116 -3.14 -4.71 8.69
N GLY A 117 -2.55 -3.95 7.78
CA GLY A 117 -1.11 -3.82 7.63
C GLY A 117 -0.49 -4.97 6.83
N ALA A 118 0.77 -4.80 6.46
CA ALA A 118 1.61 -5.81 5.80
C ALA A 118 1.69 -7.07 6.68
N GLY A 119 1.37 -8.23 6.09
CA GLY A 119 1.20 -9.49 6.82
C GLY A 119 2.44 -10.38 6.91
N ASP A 120 3.57 -9.98 6.32
CA ASP A 120 4.81 -10.75 6.47
C ASP A 120 5.27 -10.71 7.94
N GLU A 121 5.79 -11.85 8.43
CA GLU A 121 6.19 -12.07 9.83
C GLU A 121 5.06 -12.10 10.89
N TYR A 122 3.77 -12.16 10.49
CA TYR A 122 2.59 -12.33 11.38
C TYR A 122 1.74 -13.57 11.05
#